data_AF-A0A8H5WME8-F1
#
_entry.id   AF-A0A8H5WME8-F1
#
_cell.length_a   1.000
_cell.length_b   1.000
_cell.length_c   1.000
_cell.angle_alpha   90.00
_cell.angle_beta   90.00
_cell.angle_gamma   90.00
#
_symmetry.space_group_name_H-M   'P 1'
#
loop_
_entity.id
_entity.type
_entity.pdbx_description
1 polymer ?
#
loop_
_entity_poly.entity_id
_entity_poly.type
_entity_poly.pdbx_seq_one_letter_code
_entity_poly.pdbx_strand_id
1 'polypeptide(L)'
;MASSSTQKSFDHSSIDYVKIGPRRAHMKAFFLHLGLWDGEKVKAFREYVEEQACILMHDAELSQVNQLFFEFIVDKIVWHNILKLGNALGQGHDWPWTIEGVVEKTDVTTDGASQCYGEWRVRKASARLHRIIATGEVLKLMVLHRYRKYIPADTRVQCLFSTVSTEFPHHQIKTPIIAEVQRHVVGIMKGAFPSRTKFYTDDEILLRTNYRLIQG
;
A
#
# COMPACT_ATOMS: atom_id res chain seq x y z
N MET A 1 33.87 -47.26 9.97
CA MET A 1 32.73 -46.70 10.71
C MET A 1 32.57 -45.25 10.30
N ALA A 2 31.60 -44.97 9.43
CA ALA A 2 31.27 -43.61 9.03
C ALA A 2 30.41 -42.98 10.13
N SER A 3 30.85 -41.84 10.65
CA SER A 3 30.07 -41.03 11.58
C SER A 3 28.77 -40.65 10.88
N SER A 4 27.64 -41.25 11.30
CA SER A 4 26.33 -40.73 10.98
C SER A 4 26.21 -39.41 11.76
N SER A 5 26.59 -38.30 11.14
CA SER A 5 26.20 -36.99 11.62
C SER A 5 24.68 -36.91 11.49
N THR A 6 23.99 -37.35 12.55
CA THR A 6 22.58 -37.02 12.78
C THR A 6 22.48 -35.52 12.65
N GLN A 7 21.89 -35.09 11.53
CA GLN A 7 21.49 -33.70 11.30
C GLN A 7 20.71 -33.30 12.56
N LYS A 8 21.31 -32.46 13.41
CA LYS A 8 20.65 -31.98 14.62
C LYS A 8 19.36 -31.33 14.14
N SER A 9 18.24 -31.99 14.39
CA SER A 9 16.92 -31.40 14.29
C SER A 9 16.99 -30.05 14.98
N PHE A 10 16.79 -28.97 14.22
CA PHE A 10 16.80 -27.63 14.77
C PHE A 10 15.53 -27.52 15.60
N ASP A 11 15.61 -27.57 16.93
CA ASP A 11 14.39 -27.61 17.75
C ASP A 11 13.63 -26.28 17.67
N HIS A 12 12.35 -26.39 17.30
CA HIS A 12 11.43 -25.31 17.00
C HIS A 12 10.32 -25.19 18.05
N SER A 13 10.21 -26.15 18.97
CA SER A 13 9.02 -26.38 19.81
C SER A 13 8.78 -25.30 20.88
N SER A 14 9.81 -24.54 21.25
CA SER A 14 9.78 -23.53 22.31
C SER A 14 9.64 -22.09 21.81
N ILE A 15 9.51 -21.87 20.50
CA ILE A 15 9.60 -20.54 19.90
C ILE A 15 8.21 -19.94 19.69
N ASP A 16 7.99 -18.75 20.23
CA ASP A 16 6.79 -17.96 19.99
C ASP A 16 6.86 -17.27 18.62
N TYR A 17 6.40 -17.97 17.58
CA TYR A 17 6.45 -17.49 16.19
C TYR A 17 5.49 -16.35 15.86
N VAL A 18 4.59 -16.02 16.78
CA VAL A 18 3.66 -14.89 16.63
C VAL A 18 4.42 -13.58 16.81
N LYS A 19 5.41 -13.60 17.71
CA LYS A 19 6.25 -12.45 18.01
C LYS A 19 7.38 -12.29 17.00
N ILE A 20 7.62 -11.04 16.61
CA ILE A 20 8.67 -10.65 15.65
C ILE A 20 10.06 -11.09 16.12
N GLY A 21 10.42 -10.78 17.37
CA GLY A 21 11.75 -11.03 17.92
C GLY A 21 12.16 -12.51 17.90
N PRO A 22 11.40 -13.40 18.56
CA PRO A 22 11.68 -14.83 18.56
C PRO A 22 11.71 -15.45 17.15
N ARG A 23 10.78 -15.06 16.28
CA ARG A 23 10.75 -15.53 14.88
C ARG A 23 12.02 -15.15 14.12
N ARG A 24 12.47 -13.89 14.20
CA ARG A 24 13.69 -13.44 13.51
C ARG A 24 14.97 -14.02 14.13
N ALA A 25 15.00 -14.20 15.46
CA ALA A 25 16.11 -14.87 16.14
C ALA A 25 16.25 -16.32 15.65
N HIS A 26 15.11 -17.01 15.51
CA HIS A 26 15.06 -18.34 14.94
C HIS A 26 15.57 -18.38 13.49
N MET A 27 15.05 -17.52 12.62
CA MET A 27 15.51 -17.42 11.23
C MET A 27 17.03 -17.22 11.14
N LYS A 28 17.56 -16.30 11.95
CA LYS A 28 19.02 -16.05 12.02
C LYS A 28 19.79 -17.30 12.41
N ALA A 29 19.35 -17.99 13.46
CA ALA A 29 20.02 -19.18 13.96
C ALA A 29 20.00 -20.32 12.93
N PHE A 30 18.89 -20.47 12.20
CA PHE A 30 18.75 -21.44 11.11
C PHE A 30 19.67 -21.12 9.92
N PHE A 31 19.69 -19.87 9.46
CA PHE A 31 20.58 -19.46 8.37
C PHE A 31 22.06 -19.57 8.76
N LEU A 32 22.41 -19.30 10.02
CA LEU A 32 23.77 -19.54 10.54
C LEU A 32 24.14 -21.02 10.47
N HIS A 33 23.23 -21.91 10.86
CA HIS A 33 23.46 -23.36 10.79
C HIS A 33 23.71 -23.86 9.37
N LEU A 34 23.02 -23.29 8.38
CA LEU A 34 23.21 -23.60 6.96
C LEU A 34 24.39 -22.85 6.31
N GLY A 35 25.10 -21.99 7.05
CA GLY A 35 26.16 -21.14 6.48
C GLY A 35 25.64 -20.07 5.50
N LEU A 36 24.35 -19.75 5.54
CA LEU A 36 23.68 -18.79 4.66
C LEU A 36 23.54 -17.39 5.28
N TRP A 37 23.88 -17.23 6.56
CA TRP A 37 23.73 -15.94 7.24
C TRP A 37 24.79 -14.93 6.80
N ASP A 38 24.30 -13.85 6.20
CA ASP A 38 25.06 -12.65 5.88
C ASP A 38 24.20 -11.45 6.29
N GLY A 39 24.60 -10.73 7.35
CA GLY A 39 23.76 -9.70 7.96
C GLY A 39 23.38 -8.57 7.00
N GLU A 40 24.31 -8.16 6.14
CA GLU A 40 24.08 -7.10 5.15
C GLU A 40 23.16 -7.58 4.04
N LYS A 41 23.36 -8.81 3.52
CA LYS A 41 22.46 -9.37 2.51
C LYS A 41 21.05 -9.58 3.06
N VAL A 42 20.91 -10.10 4.28
CA VAL A 42 19.61 -10.29 4.92
C VAL A 42 18.88 -8.95 5.09
N LYS A 43 19.60 -7.90 5.47
CA LYS A 43 19.05 -6.54 5.57
C LYS A 43 18.59 -6.02 4.20
N ALA A 44 19.42 -6.13 3.17
CA ALA A 44 19.05 -5.71 1.82
C ALA A 44 17.85 -6.50 1.27
N PHE A 45 17.78 -7.82 1.54
CA PHE A 45 16.61 -8.63 1.19
C PHE A 45 15.36 -8.16 1.91
N ARG A 46 15.45 -7.83 3.20
CA ARG A 46 14.32 -7.32 3.96
C ARG A 46 13.78 -6.03 3.36
N GLU A 47 14.64 -5.05 3.05
CA GLU A 47 14.20 -3.79 2.42
C GLU A 47 13.46 -4.03 1.10
N TYR A 48 14.01 -4.91 0.24
CA TYR A 48 13.34 -5.32 -1.00
C TYR A 48 12.00 -6.03 -0.75
N VAL A 49 11.96 -6.91 0.24
CA VAL A 49 10.77 -7.71 0.57
C VAL A 49 9.68 -6.87 1.20
N GLU A 50 10.01 -5.85 1.99
CA GLU A 50 9.03 -4.90 2.53
C GLU A 50 8.27 -4.18 1.41
N GLU A 51 8.96 -3.79 0.33
CA GLU A 51 8.33 -3.25 -0.88
C GLU A 51 7.40 -4.27 -1.54
N GLN A 52 7.83 -5.53 -1.69
CA GLN A 52 6.99 -6.59 -2.27
C GLN A 52 5.76 -6.90 -1.41
N ALA A 53 5.93 -6.92 -0.09
CA ALA A 53 4.82 -7.11 0.85
C ALA A 53 3.82 -5.95 0.72
N CYS A 54 4.29 -4.70 0.62
CA CYS A 54 3.41 -3.56 0.39
C CYS A 54 2.60 -3.68 -0.91
N ILE A 55 3.21 -4.11 -2.00
CA ILE A 55 2.51 -4.36 -3.28
C ILE A 55 1.43 -5.43 -3.09
N LEU A 56 1.75 -6.55 -2.44
CA LEU A 56 0.80 -7.63 -2.19
C LEU A 56 -0.41 -7.17 -1.36
N MET A 57 -0.17 -6.38 -0.31
CA MET A 57 -1.26 -5.81 0.51
C MET A 57 -2.10 -4.80 -0.28
N HIS A 58 -1.48 -4.05 -1.20
CA HIS A 58 -2.16 -3.07 -2.04
C HIS A 58 -3.06 -3.74 -3.08
N ASP A 59 -2.55 -4.78 -3.74
CA ASP A 59 -3.29 -5.55 -4.75
C ASP A 59 -4.46 -6.32 -4.12
N ALA A 60 -4.35 -6.67 -2.83
CA ALA A 60 -5.46 -7.21 -2.02
C ALA A 60 -6.45 -6.14 -1.52
N GLU A 61 -6.32 -4.89 -1.99
CA GLU A 61 -7.18 -3.74 -1.64
C GLU A 61 -7.25 -3.40 -0.15
N LEU A 62 -6.22 -3.78 0.63
CA LEU A 62 -6.20 -3.52 2.06
C LEU A 62 -5.93 -2.05 2.36
N SER A 63 -6.88 -1.41 3.04
CA SER A 63 -6.78 -0.01 3.46
C SER A 63 -5.87 0.19 4.68
N GLN A 64 -5.65 -0.86 5.47
CA GLN A 64 -4.74 -0.93 6.60
C GLN A 64 -4.37 -2.39 6.83
N VAL A 65 -3.24 -2.63 7.47
CA VAL A 65 -2.73 -3.97 7.77
C VAL A 65 -2.18 -3.96 9.19
N ASN A 66 -2.48 -4.98 9.97
CA ASN A 66 -1.90 -5.19 11.30
C ASN A 66 -0.36 -5.28 11.22
N GLN A 67 0.35 -4.63 12.13
CA GLN A 67 1.82 -4.60 12.13
C GLN A 67 2.46 -5.99 12.24
N LEU A 68 1.97 -6.87 13.12
CA LEU A 68 2.48 -8.23 13.26
C LEU A 68 2.22 -9.07 12.01
N PHE A 69 1.03 -8.95 11.41
CA PHE A 69 0.71 -9.66 10.17
C PHE A 69 1.63 -9.22 9.03
N PHE A 70 1.84 -7.90 8.87
CA PHE A 70 2.75 -7.36 7.87
C PHE A 70 4.16 -7.94 8.02
N GLU A 71 4.69 -7.91 9.25
CA GLU A 71 6.04 -8.41 9.55
C GLU A 71 6.17 -9.92 9.36
N PHE A 72 5.11 -10.67 9.63
CA PHE A 72 5.09 -12.09 9.35
C PHE A 72 5.21 -12.38 7.84
N ILE A 73 4.49 -11.65 7.00
CA ILE A 73 4.58 -11.81 5.53
C ILE A 73 5.98 -11.44 5.04
N VAL A 74 6.57 -10.37 5.56
CA VAL A 74 7.95 -9.98 5.26
C VAL A 74 8.92 -11.10 5.66
N ASP A 75 8.83 -11.58 6.89
CA ASP A 75 9.71 -12.64 7.40
C ASP A 75 9.56 -13.94 6.57
N LYS A 76 8.34 -14.29 6.16
CA LYS A 76 8.04 -15.46 5.31
C LYS A 76 8.72 -15.38 3.96
N ILE A 77 8.63 -14.22 3.31
CA ILE A 77 9.25 -14.02 1.99
C ILE A 77 10.78 -13.97 2.12
N VAL A 78 11.32 -13.32 3.16
CA VAL A 78 12.77 -13.31 3.44
C VAL A 78 13.29 -14.74 3.61
N TRP A 79 12.59 -15.56 4.40
CA TRP A 79 12.93 -16.98 4.58
C TRP A 79 13.01 -17.73 3.26
N HIS A 80 11.95 -17.64 2.46
CA HIS A 80 11.89 -18.34 1.18
C HIS A 80 13.02 -17.88 0.24
N ASN A 81 13.28 -16.57 0.15
CA ASN A 81 14.31 -16.03 -0.74
C ASN A 81 15.72 -16.46 -0.34
N ILE A 82 16.06 -16.42 0.95
CA ILE A 82 17.40 -16.83 1.42
C ILE A 82 17.63 -18.32 1.17
N LEU A 83 16.67 -19.18 1.49
CA LEU A 83 16.80 -20.62 1.25
C LEU A 83 16.86 -20.95 -0.24
N LYS A 84 16.10 -20.24 -1.07
CA LYS A 84 16.15 -20.39 -2.53
C LYS A 84 17.53 -20.05 -3.08
N LEU A 85 18.12 -18.94 -2.64
CA LEU A 85 19.46 -18.53 -3.08
C LEU A 85 20.56 -19.48 -2.59
N GLY A 86 20.40 -20.03 -1.40
CA GLY A 86 21.31 -21.03 -0.84
C GLY A 86 21.13 -22.44 -1.42
N ASN A 87 20.22 -22.66 -2.38
CA ASN A 87 19.82 -23.99 -2.85
C ASN A 87 19.44 -24.96 -1.70
N ALA A 88 18.88 -24.41 -0.63
CA ALA A 88 18.55 -25.11 0.60
C ALA A 88 17.02 -25.30 0.80
N LEU A 89 16.22 -24.98 -0.23
CA LEU A 89 14.79 -25.30 -0.22
C LEU A 89 14.59 -26.81 -0.05
N GLY A 90 13.71 -27.21 0.86
CA GLY A 90 13.41 -28.61 1.16
C GLY A 90 14.47 -29.35 1.99
N GLN A 91 15.59 -28.72 2.38
CA GLN A 91 16.66 -29.38 3.16
C GLN A 91 16.40 -29.45 4.68
N GLY A 92 15.16 -29.27 5.10
CA GLY A 92 14.78 -29.39 6.51
C GLY A 92 13.90 -28.23 6.97
N HIS A 93 12.63 -28.31 6.56
CA HIS A 93 11.50 -27.53 7.06
C HIS A 93 11.13 -26.30 6.22
N ASP A 94 10.07 -26.47 5.42
CA ASP A 94 9.29 -25.35 4.88
C ASP A 94 8.84 -24.44 6.02
N TRP A 95 8.60 -23.16 5.71
CA TRP A 95 8.06 -22.18 6.66
C TRP A 95 6.92 -22.82 7.49
N PRO A 96 7.16 -23.20 8.76
CA PRO A 96 6.29 -24.15 9.44
C PRO A 96 5.05 -23.52 10.06
N TRP A 97 4.90 -22.20 9.93
CA TRP A 97 3.92 -21.42 10.67
C TRP A 97 2.80 -20.96 9.75
N THR A 98 1.58 -21.39 10.04
CA THR A 98 0.37 -20.84 9.42
C THR A 98 -0.11 -19.66 10.27
N ILE A 99 -0.17 -18.46 9.67
CA ILE A 99 -0.70 -17.27 10.37
C ILE A 99 -2.23 -17.22 10.38
N GLU A 100 -2.88 -18.11 9.62
CA GLU A 100 -4.33 -18.07 9.35
C GLU A 100 -5.23 -18.12 10.59
N GLY A 101 -4.68 -18.42 11.78
CA GLY A 101 -5.44 -18.42 13.04
C GLY A 101 -4.95 -17.48 14.13
N VAL A 102 -3.88 -16.69 13.93
CA VAL A 102 -3.17 -16.05 15.07
C VAL A 102 -3.16 -14.52 15.03
N VAL A 103 -3.09 -13.91 13.86
CA VAL A 103 -3.14 -12.45 13.72
C VAL A 103 -4.03 -12.12 12.52
N GLU A 104 -5.19 -11.54 12.79
CA GLU A 104 -6.10 -11.10 11.74
C GLU A 104 -5.46 -9.92 10.97
N LYS A 105 -5.37 -10.05 9.65
CA LYS A 105 -4.63 -9.12 8.79
C LYS A 105 -5.10 -7.67 8.88
N THR A 106 -6.39 -7.45 9.18
CA THR A 106 -6.99 -6.11 9.28
C THR A 106 -7.31 -5.67 10.70
N ASP A 107 -7.14 -6.54 11.70
CA ASP A 107 -7.36 -6.15 13.10
C ASP A 107 -6.15 -5.36 13.62
N VAL A 108 -6.25 -4.03 13.54
CA VAL A 108 -5.20 -3.12 14.01
C VAL A 108 -5.38 -2.74 15.50
N THR A 109 -6.36 -3.29 16.21
CA THR A 109 -6.64 -2.89 17.61
C THR A 109 -5.62 -3.45 18.59
N THR A 110 -5.06 -4.62 18.28
CA THR A 110 -4.13 -5.33 19.17
C THR A 110 -2.69 -4.83 19.01
N ASP A 111 -2.19 -4.73 17.78
CA ASP A 111 -0.77 -4.42 17.50
C ASP A 111 -0.55 -3.13 16.70
N GLY A 112 -1.63 -2.37 16.46
CA GLY A 112 -1.58 -1.19 15.62
C GLY A 112 -1.49 -1.50 14.12
N ALA A 113 -1.59 -0.43 13.33
CA ALA A 113 -1.43 -0.49 11.89
C ALA A 113 0.05 -0.47 11.49
N SER A 114 0.38 -1.15 10.39
CA SER A 114 1.73 -1.15 9.84
C SER A 114 2.13 0.24 9.37
N GLN A 115 3.14 0.81 10.01
CA GLN A 115 3.70 2.11 9.63
C GLN A 115 4.35 2.03 8.24
N CYS A 116 5.14 0.99 7.99
CA CYS A 116 5.81 0.78 6.70
C CYS A 116 4.80 0.76 5.54
N TYR A 117 3.73 -0.02 5.66
CA TYR A 117 2.68 -0.06 4.63
C TYR A 117 1.92 1.28 4.51
N GLY A 118 1.64 1.93 5.64
CA GLY A 118 1.02 3.26 5.66
C GLY A 118 1.82 4.30 4.88
N GLU A 119 3.12 4.42 5.17
CA GLU A 119 4.04 5.32 4.49
C GLU A 119 4.23 4.96 3.02
N TRP A 120 4.34 3.68 2.70
CA TRP A 120 4.42 3.20 1.32
C TRP A 120 3.20 3.65 0.50
N ARG A 121 1.98 3.50 1.05
CA ARG A 121 0.75 3.94 0.37
C ARG A 121 0.73 5.44 0.12
N VAL A 122 1.23 6.24 1.06
CA VAL A 122 1.36 7.69 0.88
C VAL A 122 2.33 7.99 -0.27
N ARG A 123 3.53 7.42 -0.26
CA ARG A 123 4.53 7.59 -1.34
C ARG A 123 3.96 7.18 -2.70
N LYS A 124 3.27 6.03 -2.78
CA LYS A 124 2.67 5.53 -4.03
C LYS A 124 1.57 6.45 -4.56
N ALA A 125 0.71 6.95 -3.67
CA ALA A 125 -0.34 7.88 -4.04
C ALA A 125 0.23 9.22 -4.53
N SER A 126 1.24 9.77 -3.84
CA SER A 126 1.94 10.99 -4.25
C SER A 126 2.64 10.82 -5.60
N ALA A 127 3.35 9.71 -5.83
CA ALA A 127 4.00 9.44 -7.11
C ALA A 127 2.98 9.35 -8.28
N ARG A 128 1.83 8.71 -8.04
CA ARG A 128 0.75 8.66 -9.03
C ARG A 128 0.17 10.04 -9.32
N LEU A 129 -0.02 10.87 -8.29
CA LEU A 129 -0.49 12.24 -8.46
C LEU A 129 0.49 13.11 -9.25
N HIS A 130 1.79 13.03 -8.95
CA HIS A 130 2.81 13.72 -9.72
C HIS A 130 2.77 13.33 -11.20
N ARG A 131 2.60 12.03 -11.49
CA ARG A 131 2.42 11.56 -12.88
C ARG A 131 1.17 12.15 -13.52
N ILE A 132 0.02 12.11 -12.84
CA ILE A 132 -1.26 12.66 -13.34
C ILE A 132 -1.12 14.15 -13.68
N ILE A 133 -0.49 14.92 -12.78
CA ILE A 133 -0.25 16.36 -12.98
C ILE A 133 0.67 16.56 -14.19
N ALA A 134 1.79 15.84 -14.25
CA ALA A 134 2.77 15.97 -15.32
C ALA A 134 2.21 15.59 -16.71
N THR A 135 1.32 14.60 -16.79
CA THR A 135 0.71 14.17 -18.05
C THR A 135 -0.57 14.94 -18.42
N GLY A 136 -1.10 15.77 -17.52
CA GLY A 136 -2.38 16.44 -17.70
C GLY A 136 -3.56 15.45 -17.83
N GLU A 137 -3.45 14.28 -17.21
CA GLU A 137 -4.45 13.21 -17.28
C GLU A 137 -5.82 13.71 -16.81
N VAL A 138 -6.86 13.36 -17.57
CA VAL A 138 -8.24 13.74 -17.29
C VAL A 138 -8.88 12.73 -16.37
N LEU A 139 -9.33 13.18 -15.20
CA LEU A 139 -9.88 12.38 -14.12
C LEU A 139 -11.40 12.46 -14.06
N LYS A 140 -12.01 11.42 -13.50
CA LYS A 140 -13.39 11.44 -12.99
C LYS A 140 -13.41 11.88 -11.52
N LEU A 141 -14.56 12.38 -11.07
CA LEU A 141 -14.74 12.88 -9.70
C LEU A 141 -14.36 11.85 -8.63
N MET A 142 -14.73 10.57 -8.83
CA MET A 142 -14.39 9.50 -7.88
C MET A 142 -12.89 9.27 -7.74
N VAL A 143 -12.15 9.39 -8.85
CA VAL A 143 -10.68 9.27 -8.84
C VAL A 143 -10.07 10.48 -8.14
N LEU A 144 -10.52 11.68 -8.47
CA LEU A 144 -10.10 12.93 -7.83
C LEU A 144 -10.33 12.87 -6.30
N HIS A 145 -11.54 12.47 -5.87
CA HIS A 145 -11.91 12.35 -4.46
C HIS A 145 -11.08 11.30 -3.73
N ARG A 146 -10.72 10.18 -4.39
CA ARG A 146 -9.83 9.16 -3.82
C ARG A 146 -8.46 9.73 -3.46
N TYR A 147 -7.92 10.62 -4.29
CA TYR A 147 -6.60 11.21 -4.10
C TYR A 147 -6.60 12.52 -3.30
N ARG A 148 -7.75 13.06 -2.91
CA ARG A 148 -7.91 14.40 -2.30
C ARG A 148 -6.92 14.74 -1.17
N LYS A 149 -6.58 13.77 -0.33
CA LYS A 149 -5.66 13.97 0.82
C LYS A 149 -4.19 14.04 0.43
N TYR A 150 -3.86 13.62 -0.79
CA TYR A 150 -2.50 13.58 -1.32
C TYR A 150 -2.23 14.72 -2.31
N ILE A 151 -3.25 15.52 -2.67
CA ILE A 151 -3.11 16.62 -3.63
C ILE A 151 -2.24 17.73 -3.01
N PRO A 152 -1.15 18.14 -3.68
CA PRO A 152 -0.26 19.21 -3.22
C PRO A 152 -0.98 20.54 -2.97
N ALA A 153 -0.44 21.36 -2.07
CA ALA A 153 -1.05 22.60 -1.63
C ALA A 153 -1.17 23.68 -2.73
N ASP A 154 -0.26 23.66 -3.68
CA ASP A 154 -0.11 24.52 -4.84
C ASP A 154 -0.93 24.04 -6.05
N THR A 155 -1.67 22.93 -5.94
CA THR A 155 -2.44 22.39 -7.08
C THR A 155 -3.79 23.10 -7.25
N ARG A 156 -4.11 23.48 -8.49
CA ARG A 156 -5.44 23.93 -8.91
C ARG A 156 -6.19 22.77 -9.59
N VAL A 157 -7.51 22.77 -9.45
CA VAL A 157 -8.39 21.78 -10.09
C VAL A 157 -9.12 22.48 -11.23
N GLN A 158 -8.89 22.03 -12.45
CA GLN A 158 -9.61 22.48 -13.63
C GLN A 158 -10.80 21.54 -13.88
N CYS A 159 -12.01 22.06 -13.75
CA CYS A 159 -13.24 21.42 -14.23
C CYS A 159 -13.37 21.58 -15.73
N LEU A 160 -13.62 20.49 -16.44
CA LEU A 160 -13.84 20.42 -17.87
C LEU A 160 -15.26 19.93 -18.13
N PHE A 161 -16.10 20.77 -18.74
CA PHE A 161 -17.48 20.43 -19.06
C PHE A 161 -17.83 20.82 -20.48
N SER A 162 -18.00 19.80 -21.33
CA SER A 162 -18.11 20.01 -22.77
C SER A 162 -16.89 20.82 -23.26
N THR A 163 -17.10 21.94 -23.94
CA THR A 163 -16.04 22.82 -24.47
C THR A 163 -15.64 23.98 -23.56
N VAL A 164 -16.10 24.01 -22.30
CA VAL A 164 -15.73 25.05 -21.34
C VAL A 164 -14.96 24.48 -20.15
N SER A 165 -14.15 25.33 -19.54
CA SER A 165 -13.38 24.98 -18.36
C SER A 165 -13.36 26.11 -17.34
N THR A 166 -13.40 25.76 -16.06
CA THR A 166 -13.20 26.69 -14.94
C THR A 166 -12.24 26.06 -13.93
N GLU A 167 -11.59 26.88 -13.12
CA GLU A 167 -10.61 26.44 -12.14
C GLU A 167 -11.03 26.84 -10.73
N PHE A 168 -10.69 25.99 -9.78
CA PHE A 168 -10.89 26.27 -8.37
C PHE A 168 -9.73 25.67 -7.55
N PRO A 169 -9.43 26.21 -6.36
CA PRO A 169 -8.32 25.71 -5.55
C PRO A 169 -8.66 24.34 -4.95
N HIS A 170 -7.67 23.44 -4.86
CA HIS A 170 -7.88 22.05 -4.40
C HIS A 170 -8.45 21.93 -2.98
N HIS A 171 -8.26 22.92 -2.11
CA HIS A 171 -8.76 22.83 -0.73
C HIS A 171 -10.29 22.65 -0.67
N GLN A 172 -11.00 23.08 -1.72
CA GLN A 172 -12.46 22.93 -1.84
C GLN A 172 -12.93 21.48 -2.07
N ILE A 173 -12.04 20.55 -2.44
CA ILE A 173 -12.37 19.11 -2.61
C ILE A 173 -11.81 18.24 -1.48
N LYS A 174 -11.30 18.82 -0.39
CA LYS A 174 -10.66 18.07 0.70
C LYS A 174 -11.62 17.35 1.64
N THR A 175 -12.90 17.72 1.67
CA THR A 175 -13.91 17.05 2.51
C THR A 175 -13.94 15.54 2.24
N PRO A 176 -14.07 14.70 3.29
CA PRO A 176 -14.23 13.26 3.11
C PRO A 176 -15.61 12.85 2.57
N ILE A 177 -16.58 13.77 2.57
CA ILE A 177 -17.96 13.51 2.19
C ILE A 177 -18.11 13.82 0.70
N ILE A 178 -18.19 12.77 -0.14
CA ILE A 178 -18.32 12.92 -1.59
C ILE A 178 -19.51 13.79 -2.00
N ALA A 179 -20.63 13.70 -1.28
CA ALA A 179 -21.83 14.48 -1.54
C ALA A 179 -21.62 16.00 -1.37
N GLU A 180 -20.70 16.42 -0.49
CA GLU A 180 -20.32 17.83 -0.37
C GLU A 180 -19.49 18.28 -1.56
N VAL A 181 -18.55 17.46 -2.00
CA VAL A 181 -17.76 17.74 -3.21
C VAL A 181 -18.66 17.84 -4.43
N GLN A 182 -19.62 16.92 -4.58
CA GLN A 182 -20.60 16.94 -5.66
C GLN A 182 -21.41 18.24 -5.68
N ARG A 183 -21.98 18.64 -4.53
CA ARG A 183 -22.71 19.91 -4.39
C ARG A 183 -21.84 21.11 -4.74
N HIS A 184 -20.59 21.11 -4.29
CA HIS A 184 -19.65 22.19 -4.57
C HIS A 184 -19.34 22.31 -6.07
N VAL A 185 -19.02 21.18 -6.72
CA VAL A 185 -18.79 21.14 -8.18
C VAL A 185 -20.01 21.65 -8.92
N VAL A 186 -21.21 21.15 -8.63
CA VAL A 186 -22.43 21.60 -9.30
C VAL A 186 -22.63 23.11 -9.14
N GLY A 187 -22.39 23.64 -7.94
CA GLY A 187 -22.44 25.08 -7.67
C GLY A 187 -21.46 25.87 -8.54
N ILE A 188 -20.20 25.43 -8.63
CA ILE A 188 -19.20 26.04 -9.51
C ILE A 188 -19.66 26.03 -10.97
N MET A 189 -20.14 24.88 -11.46
CA MET A 189 -20.51 24.73 -12.87
C MET A 189 -21.71 25.60 -13.24
N LYS A 190 -22.73 25.64 -12.36
CA LYS A 190 -23.91 26.49 -12.55
C LYS A 190 -23.57 27.97 -12.47
N GLY A 191 -22.65 28.36 -11.58
CA GLY A 191 -22.20 29.75 -11.44
C GLY A 191 -21.35 30.21 -12.62
N ALA A 192 -20.41 29.37 -13.07
CA ALA A 192 -19.49 29.71 -14.16
C ALA A 192 -20.16 29.63 -15.54
N PHE A 193 -21.09 28.68 -15.74
CA PHE A 193 -21.68 28.38 -17.06
C PHE A 193 -23.20 28.22 -17.05
N PRO A 194 -23.97 29.20 -16.53
CA PRO A 194 -25.41 29.08 -16.34
C PRO A 194 -26.17 28.77 -17.63
N SER A 195 -25.74 29.34 -18.77
CA SER A 195 -26.37 29.12 -20.08
C SER A 195 -26.20 27.69 -20.62
N ARG A 196 -25.17 26.97 -20.16
CA ARG A 196 -24.90 25.59 -20.55
C ARG A 196 -25.51 24.59 -19.58
N THR A 197 -25.37 24.84 -18.29
CA THR A 197 -25.84 23.91 -17.25
C THR A 197 -27.36 23.83 -17.14
N LYS A 198 -28.09 24.86 -17.58
CA LYS A 198 -29.56 24.90 -17.51
C LYS A 198 -30.29 23.76 -18.25
N PHE A 199 -29.60 23.06 -19.16
CA PHE A 199 -30.15 21.94 -19.93
C PHE A 199 -29.85 20.57 -19.31
N TYR A 200 -29.18 20.54 -18.16
CA TYR A 200 -28.73 19.31 -17.52
C TYR A 200 -29.18 19.29 -16.07
N THR A 201 -29.52 18.10 -15.59
CA THR A 201 -29.67 17.82 -14.16
C THR A 201 -28.32 17.85 -13.45
N ASP A 202 -28.35 17.92 -12.12
CA ASP A 202 -27.12 17.95 -11.31
C ASP A 202 -26.28 16.67 -11.51
N ASP A 203 -26.94 15.52 -11.62
CA ASP A 203 -26.27 14.24 -11.89
C ASP A 203 -25.64 14.22 -13.28
N GLU A 204 -26.31 14.76 -14.29
CA GLU A 204 -25.73 14.87 -15.63
C GLU A 204 -24.55 15.83 -15.68
N ILE A 205 -24.60 16.93 -14.92
CA ILE A 205 -23.47 17.85 -14.76
C ILE A 205 -22.28 17.09 -14.20
N LEU A 206 -22.47 16.34 -13.11
CA LEU A 206 -21.41 15.56 -12.47
C LEU A 206 -20.83 14.48 -13.38
N LEU A 207 -21.68 13.77 -14.14
CA LEU A 207 -21.29 12.71 -15.05
C LEU A 207 -20.44 13.23 -16.22
N ARG A 208 -20.82 14.39 -16.76
CA ARG A 208 -20.18 15.04 -17.92
C ARG A 208 -18.97 15.89 -17.55
N THR A 209 -18.82 16.26 -16.28
CA THR A 209 -17.65 17.01 -15.80
C THR A 209 -16.46 16.07 -15.61
N ASN A 210 -15.34 16.44 -16.22
CA ASN A 210 -14.05 15.83 -15.96
C ASN A 210 -13.11 16.82 -15.28
N TYR A 211 -11.99 16.33 -14.77
CA TYR A 211 -11.09 17.14 -13.94
C TYR A 211 -9.65 16.98 -14.41
N ARG A 212 -8.89 18.07 -14.40
CA ARG A 212 -7.44 18.04 -14.56
C ARG A 212 -6.80 18.71 -13.36
N LEU A 213 -5.68 18.17 -12.90
CA LEU A 213 -4.86 18.80 -11.87
C LEU A 213 -3.79 19.64 -12.55
N ILE A 214 -3.69 20.90 -12.15
CA ILE A 214 -2.73 21.87 -12.70
C ILE A 214 -1.84 22.33 -11.56
N GLN A 215 -0.53 22.30 -11.78
CA GLN A 215 0.42 22.89 -10.82
C GLN A 215 0.32 24.42 -10.92
N GLY A 216 0.06 25.07 -9.79
CA GLY A 216 -0.06 26.53 -9.68
C GLY A 216 1.27 27.26 -9.77
#